data_AF-A0A966Q3C6-F1
#
_entry.id   AF-A0A966Q3C6-F1
#
_cell.length_a   1.000
_cell.length_b   1.000
_cell.length_c   1.000
_cell.angle_alpha   90.00
_cell.angle_beta   90.00
_cell.angle_gamma   90.00
#
_symmetry.space_group_name_H-M   'P 1'
#
loop_
_entity.id
_entity.type
_entity.pdbx_description
1 polymer ?
#
loop_
_entity_poly.entity_id
_entity_poly.type
_entity_poly.pdbx_seq_one_letter_code
_entity_poly.pdbx_strand_id
1 'polypeptide(L)'
;MGYNTALDLSENLDLSTAIGYHLQGNHYPPVPLSMVEPCIEAIFAYDEGEADREIPMPEGVSYKGRNTAPAWAIIEQHHLDPWLTECD
;
A
#
# COMPACT_ATOMS: atom_id res chain seq x y z
N MET A 1 -12.86 2.52 -21.18
CA MET A 1 -12.19 3.02 -19.96
C MET A 1 -12.84 2.55 -18.65
N GLY A 2 -13.98 1.83 -18.64
CA GLY A 2 -14.56 1.29 -17.38
C GLY A 2 -14.26 -0.19 -17.09
N TYR A 3 -13.86 -0.96 -18.11
CA TYR A 3 -13.60 -2.39 -17.95
C TYR A 3 -12.33 -2.68 -17.13
N ASN A 4 -11.26 -1.93 -17.38
CA ASN A 4 -10.02 -2.06 -16.61
C ASN A 4 -10.23 -1.64 -15.15
N THR A 5 -10.98 -0.56 -14.89
CA THR A 5 -11.31 -0.13 -13.52
C THR A 5 -12.15 -1.16 -12.77
N ALA A 6 -13.06 -1.87 -13.45
CA ALA A 6 -13.88 -2.90 -12.81
C ALA A 6 -13.10 -4.20 -12.55
N LEU A 7 -12.18 -4.58 -13.44
CA LEU A 7 -11.27 -5.71 -13.22
C LEU A 7 -10.31 -5.42 -12.07
N ASP A 8 -9.70 -4.24 -12.07
CA ASP A 8 -8.82 -3.75 -11.03
C ASP A 8 -9.55 -3.68 -9.67
N LEU A 9 -10.80 -3.19 -9.64
CA LEU A 9 -11.64 -3.28 -8.45
C LEU A 9 -11.90 -4.74 -8.04
N SER A 10 -12.22 -5.64 -8.97
CA SER A 10 -12.53 -7.03 -8.62
C SER A 10 -11.33 -7.82 -8.09
N GLU A 11 -10.13 -7.50 -8.58
CA GLU A 11 -8.87 -8.11 -8.13
C GLU A 11 -8.40 -7.48 -6.82
N ASN A 12 -8.66 -6.18 -6.61
CA ASN A 12 -8.17 -5.43 -5.44
C ASN A 12 -9.23 -5.11 -4.37
N LEU A 13 -10.51 -5.43 -4.53
CA LEU A 13 -11.55 -5.14 -3.52
C LEU A 13 -11.32 -5.93 -2.22
N ASP A 14 -10.93 -7.20 -2.35
CA ASP A 14 -10.64 -8.03 -1.17
C ASP A 14 -9.34 -7.56 -0.49
N LEU A 15 -8.33 -7.22 -1.28
CA LEU A 15 -7.05 -6.71 -0.76
C LEU A 15 -7.22 -5.32 -0.13
N SER A 16 -7.80 -4.35 -0.83
CA SER A 16 -8.06 -2.99 -0.32
C SER A 16 -8.91 -2.99 0.95
N THR A 17 -9.91 -3.87 1.03
CA THR A 17 -10.74 -4.03 2.23
C THR A 17 -9.89 -4.59 3.39
N ALA A 18 -9.10 -5.64 3.15
CA ALA A 18 -8.23 -6.23 4.17
C ALA A 18 -7.19 -5.22 4.69
N ILE A 19 -6.52 -4.50 3.78
CA ILE A 19 -5.58 -3.43 4.13
C ILE A 19 -6.29 -2.32 4.90
N GLY A 20 -7.47 -1.88 4.48
CA GLY A 20 -8.24 -0.87 5.20
C GLY A 20 -8.54 -1.26 6.65
N TYR A 21 -8.98 -2.50 6.89
CA TYR A 21 -9.17 -3.03 8.24
C TYR A 21 -7.86 -3.12 9.03
N HIS A 22 -6.76 -3.52 8.40
CA HIS A 22 -5.45 -3.59 9.03
C HIS A 22 -4.93 -2.22 9.46
N LEU A 23 -5.00 -1.22 8.58
CA LEU A 23 -4.57 0.16 8.84
C LEU A 23 -5.36 0.81 9.98
N GLN A 24 -6.66 0.53 10.05
CA GLN A 24 -7.52 1.11 11.09
C GLN A 24 -7.48 0.32 12.41
N GLY A 25 -7.35 -1.01 12.36
CA GLY A 25 -7.49 -1.90 13.50
C GLY A 25 -6.19 -2.29 14.19
N ASN A 26 -5.08 -2.36 13.45
CA ASN A 26 -3.81 -2.90 13.96
C ASN A 26 -2.74 -1.83 14.23
N HIS A 27 -3.06 -0.54 14.07
CA HIS A 27 -2.14 0.58 14.29
C HIS A 27 -2.66 1.56 15.36
N TYR A 28 -1.74 2.14 16.15
CA TYR A 28 -2.06 3.21 17.10
C TYR A 28 -1.05 4.36 16.98
N PRO A 29 -1.48 5.57 16.54
CA PRO A 29 -2.84 5.90 16.10
C PRO A 29 -3.25 5.15 14.80
N PRO A 30 -4.56 5.02 14.52
CA PRO A 30 -5.03 4.43 13.26
C PRO A 30 -4.45 5.16 12.04
N VAL A 31 -4.01 4.40 11.04
CA VAL A 31 -3.44 4.96 9.80
C VAL A 31 -4.57 5.39 8.88
N PRO A 32 -4.53 6.60 8.28
CA PRO A 32 -5.59 7.09 7.39
C PRO A 32 -5.90 6.12 6.23
N LEU A 33 -7.18 5.94 5.91
CA LEU A 33 -7.60 5.08 4.78
C LEU A 33 -7.11 5.57 3.41
N SER A 34 -6.67 6.83 3.31
CA SER A 34 -5.99 7.33 2.10
C SER A 34 -4.66 6.61 1.84
N MET A 35 -4.09 5.90 2.82
CA MET A 35 -2.88 5.09 2.65
C MET A 35 -3.14 3.69 2.06
N VAL A 36 -4.40 3.27 1.87
CA VAL A 36 -4.72 1.94 1.32
C VAL A 36 -4.06 1.74 -0.06
N GLU A 37 -4.23 2.70 -0.97
CA GLU A 37 -3.67 2.62 -2.32
C GLU A 37 -2.13 2.62 -2.32
N PRO A 38 -1.42 3.55 -1.62
CA PRO A 38 0.02 3.46 -1.45
C PRO A 38 0.54 2.14 -0.86
N CYS A 39 -0.22 1.51 0.06
CA CYS A 39 0.15 0.23 0.63
C CYS A 39 0.05 -0.91 -0.41
N ILE A 40 -1.00 -0.91 -1.22
CA ILE A 40 -1.18 -1.88 -2.31
C ILE A 40 -0.07 -1.71 -3.36
N GLU A 41 0.21 -0.46 -3.77
CA GLU A 41 1.30 -0.18 -4.70
C GLU A 41 2.66 -0.64 -4.17
N ALA A 42 2.89 -0.52 -2.85
CA ALA A 42 4.13 -0.97 -2.23
C ALA A 42 4.27 -2.50 -2.26
N ILE A 43 3.19 -3.23 -1.99
CA ILE A 43 3.15 -4.70 -2.08
C ILE A 43 3.50 -5.14 -3.52
N PHE A 44 2.82 -4.57 -4.52
CA PHE A 44 3.12 -4.90 -5.91
C PHE A 44 4.54 -4.52 -6.33
N ALA A 45 5.03 -3.35 -5.93
CA ALA A 45 6.39 -2.94 -6.21
C ALA A 45 7.42 -3.92 -5.61
N TYR A 46 7.17 -4.43 -4.40
CA TYR A 46 8.03 -5.42 -3.78
C TYR A 46 8.00 -6.77 -4.51
N ASP A 47 6.80 -7.26 -4.83
CA ASP A 47 6.61 -8.52 -5.57
C ASP A 47 7.21 -8.46 -6.99
N GLU A 48 7.29 -7.27 -7.59
CA GLU A 48 7.98 -7.00 -8.86
C GLU A 48 9.51 -6.84 -8.72
N GLY A 49 10.06 -6.94 -7.51
CA GLY A 49 11.49 -6.75 -7.23
C GLY A 49 11.94 -5.28 -7.24
N GLU A 50 11.01 -4.34 -7.19
CA GLU A 50 11.22 -2.89 -7.21
C GLU A 50 10.98 -2.24 -5.83
N ALA A 51 11.60 -2.80 -4.78
CA ALA A 51 11.43 -2.30 -3.41
C ALA A 51 11.83 -0.82 -3.21
N ASP A 52 12.68 -0.27 -4.09
CA ASP A 52 13.08 1.15 -4.09
C ASP A 52 12.14 2.08 -4.87
N ARG A 53 11.06 1.56 -5.49
CA ARG A 53 10.08 2.35 -6.25
C ARG A 53 9.49 3.45 -5.36
N GLU A 54 9.61 4.70 -5.79
CA GLU A 54 9.08 5.87 -5.08
C GLU A 54 7.57 6.01 -5.36
N ILE A 55 6.76 5.85 -4.32
CA ILE A 55 5.29 5.88 -4.35
C ILE A 55 4.79 7.24 -3.83
N PRO A 56 3.88 7.93 -4.54
CA PRO A 56 3.29 9.19 -4.10
C PRO A 56 2.50 9.04 -2.79
N MET A 57 2.72 9.98 -1.87
CA MET A 57 1.98 10.06 -0.61
C MET A 57 0.68 10.84 -0.79
N PRO A 58 -0.42 10.44 -0.12
CA PRO A 58 -1.66 11.20 -0.12
C PRO A 58 -1.49 12.60 0.45
N GLU A 59 -2.41 13.50 0.09
CA GLU A 59 -2.43 14.86 0.65
C GLU A 59 -2.44 14.83 2.19
N GLY A 60 -1.55 15.62 2.80
CA GLY A 60 -1.39 15.69 4.26
C GLY A 60 -0.55 14.56 4.88
N VAL A 61 -0.11 13.56 4.10
CA VAL A 61 0.82 12.51 4.53
C VAL A 61 2.20 12.80 3.96
N SER A 62 3.25 12.59 4.75
CA SER A 62 4.63 12.77 4.28
C SER A 62 5.56 11.73 4.87
N TYR A 63 6.56 11.35 4.09
CA TYR A 63 7.66 10.50 4.54
C TYR A 63 8.93 11.36 4.61
N LYS A 64 9.43 11.59 5.83
CA LYS A 64 10.62 12.42 6.07
C LYS A 64 10.55 13.79 5.38
N GLY A 65 9.36 14.41 5.35
CA GLY A 65 9.10 15.69 4.70
C GLY A 65 8.96 15.65 3.17
N ARG A 66 8.98 14.46 2.56
CA ARG A 66 8.74 14.25 1.13
C ARG A 66 7.29 13.80 0.88
N ASN A 67 6.80 14.11 -0.31
CA ASN A 67 5.51 13.67 -0.83
C ASN A 67 5.60 12.31 -1.57
N THR A 68 6.71 11.60 -1.42
CA THR A 68 6.91 10.24 -1.91
C THR A 68 7.63 9.42 -0.84
N ALA A 69 7.45 8.10 -0.87
CA ALA A 69 8.19 7.16 -0.04
C ALA A 69 8.58 5.92 -0.88
N PRO A 70 9.75 5.32 -0.65
CA PRO A 70 10.10 4.06 -1.31
C PRO A 70 9.20 2.92 -0.80
N ALA A 71 8.88 1.96 -1.66
CA ALA A 71 7.98 0.85 -1.36
C ALA A 71 8.38 0.07 -0.10
N TRP A 72 9.67 -0.23 0.08
CA TRP A 72 10.16 -0.90 1.29
C TRP A 72 9.81 -0.16 2.58
N ALA A 73 9.82 1.18 2.55
CA ALA A 73 9.53 1.98 3.74
C ALA A 73 8.02 1.97 4.05
N ILE A 74 7.17 1.92 3.03
CA ILE A 74 5.72 1.78 3.21
C ILE A 74 5.41 0.41 3.81
N ILE A 75 6.04 -0.65 3.29
CA ILE A 75 5.89 -2.03 3.80
C ILE A 75 6.28 -2.12 5.27
N GLU A 76 7.49 -1.66 5.63
CA GLU A 76 8.00 -1.74 7.00
C GLU A 76 7.13 -0.93 7.97
N GLN A 77 6.76 0.30 7.59
CA GLN A 77 6.01 1.22 8.45
C GLN A 77 4.58 0.76 8.72
N HIS A 78 3.98 0.01 7.81
CA HIS A 78 2.58 -0.43 7.87
C HIS A 78 2.44 -1.95 8.07
N HIS A 79 3.53 -2.65 8.36
CA HIS A 79 3.55 -4.09 8.68
C HIS A 79 2.88 -4.96 7.60
N LEU A 80 3.22 -4.69 6.33
CA LEU A 80 2.60 -5.33 5.17
C LEU A 80 3.17 -6.71 4.81
N ASP A 81 4.14 -7.22 5.58
CA ASP A 81 4.78 -8.52 5.38
C ASP A 81 3.80 -9.68 5.13
N PRO A 82 2.62 -9.77 5.79
CA PRO A 82 1.67 -10.86 5.55
C PRO A 82 1.05 -10.91 4.15
N TRP A 83 1.20 -9.84 3.36
CA TRP A 83 0.69 -9.73 1.99
C TRP A 83 1.78 -9.81 0.93
N LEU A 84 3.06 -9.93 1.30
CA LEU A 84 4.15 -10.09 0.35
C LEU A 84 4.23 -11.54 -0.12
N THR A 85 4.47 -11.73 -1.43
CA THR A 85 4.72 -13.06 -1.95
C THR A 85 6.13 -13.49 -1.53
N GLU A 86 6.29 -14.72 -1.00
CA GLU A 86 7.63 -15.27 -0.76
C GLU A 86 8.38 -15.32 -2.10
N CYS A 87 9.43 -14.51 -2.22
CA CYS A 87 10.31 -14.54 -3.38
C CYS A 87 11.16 -15.81 -3.27
N ASP A 88 10.75 -16.87 -3.97
CA ASP A 88 11.49 -18.15 -4.12
C ASP A 88 12.87 -17.97 -4.79
#